data_AF-F0J913-F1
#
_entry.id   AF-F0J913-F1
#
_cell.length_a   1.000
_cell.length_b   1.000
_cell.length_c   1.000
_cell.angle_alpha   90.00
_cell.angle_beta   90.00
_cell.angle_gamma   90.00
#
_symmetry.space_group_name_H-M   'P 1'
#
loop_
_entity.id
_entity.type
_entity.pdbx_description
1 polymer ?
#
loop_
_entity_poly.entity_id
_entity_poly.type
_entity_poly.pdbx_seq_one_letter_code
_entity_poly.pdbx_strand_id
1 'polypeptide(L)'
;MATYVMDLIEQLKSQADPRTKDFPLIGNPTMVLTLIAGYLYVVKVWGPRYMEDRKAYDLKHVIMAYNACMVLLNTFFFYKFLKHSYLGGGY
;
A
#
# COMPACT_ATOMS: atom_id res chain seq x y z
N MET A 1 -9.49 19.38 -20.09
CA MET A 1 -9.56 18.41 -18.98
C MET A 1 -8.27 17.59 -18.88
N ALA A 2 -7.88 16.83 -19.92
CA ALA A 2 -6.65 16.04 -19.91
C ALA A 2 -5.36 16.87 -19.71
N THR A 3 -5.30 18.07 -20.27
CA THR A 3 -4.17 19.00 -20.14
C THR A 3 -3.93 19.45 -18.69
N TYR A 4 -4.99 19.78 -17.95
CA TYR A 4 -4.91 20.16 -16.53
C TYR A 4 -4.43 19.00 -15.64
N VAL A 5 -4.83 17.77 -15.96
CA VAL A 5 -4.40 16.58 -15.21
C VAL A 5 -2.92 16.33 -15.43
N MET A 6 -2.42 16.46 -16.67
CA MET A 6 -0.99 16.29 -16.96
C MET A 6 -0.14 17.38 -16.31
N ASP A 7 -0.60 18.63 -16.34
CA ASP A 7 0.07 19.76 -15.70
C ASP A 7 0.16 19.56 -14.17
N LEU A 8 -0.92 19.08 -13.53
CA LEU A 8 -0.90 18.72 -12.12
C LEU A 8 0.09 17.58 -11.82
N ILE A 9 0.14 16.54 -12.65
CA ILE A 9 1.08 15.42 -12.47
C ILE A 9 2.53 15.91 -12.59
N GLU A 10 2.81 16.81 -13.52
CA GLU A 10 4.13 17.37 -13.73
C GLU A 10 4.56 18.26 -12.55
N GLN A 11 3.66 19.10 -12.04
CA GLN A 11 3.87 19.87 -10.82
C GLN A 11 4.15 18.97 -9.61
N LEU A 12 3.38 17.91 -9.41
CA LEU A 12 3.58 16.97 -8.28
C LEU A 12 4.92 16.22 -8.40
N LYS A 13 5.31 15.82 -9.61
CA LYS A 13 6.61 15.19 -9.86
C LYS A 13 7.77 16.13 -9.60
N SER A 14 7.62 17.42 -9.88
CA SER A 14 8.67 18.42 -9.62
C SER A 14 9.01 18.57 -8.12
N GLN A 15 8.06 18.23 -7.24
CA GLN A 15 8.20 18.30 -5.79
C GLN A 15 8.56 16.96 -5.13
N ALA A 16 8.75 15.89 -5.90
CA ALA A 16 9.04 14.56 -5.37
C ALA A 16 10.47 14.46 -4.79
N ASP A 17 10.64 13.78 -3.65
CA ASP A 17 11.96 13.56 -3.04
C ASP A 17 12.79 12.59 -3.90
N PRO A 18 13.95 13.02 -4.43
CA PRO A 18 14.81 12.18 -5.28
C PRO A 18 15.29 10.90 -4.59
N ARG A 19 15.36 10.87 -3.24
CA ARG A 19 15.79 9.69 -2.47
C ARG A 19 14.83 8.51 -2.58
N THR A 20 13.58 8.77 -2.92
CA THR A 20 12.51 7.76 -2.98
C THR A 20 12.16 7.35 -4.41
N LYS A 21 12.85 7.92 -5.42
CA LYS A 21 12.54 7.74 -6.84
C LYS A 21 12.57 6.27 -7.28
N ASP A 22 13.52 5.50 -6.76
CA ASP A 22 13.71 4.10 -7.15
C ASP A 22 12.87 3.12 -6.31
N PHE A 23 12.06 3.64 -5.38
CA PHE A 23 11.20 2.78 -4.58
C PHE A 23 10.07 2.22 -5.44
N PRO A 24 9.72 0.93 -5.25
CA PRO A 24 8.61 0.33 -5.98
C PRO A 24 7.32 1.11 -5.69
N LEU A 25 6.48 1.26 -6.71
CA LEU A 25 5.16 1.91 -6.65
C LEU A 25 5.15 3.45 -6.47
N ILE A 26 6.30 4.10 -6.24
CA ILE A 26 6.36 5.56 -6.05
C ILE A 26 6.43 6.31 -7.39
N GLY A 27 7.17 5.79 -8.37
CA GLY A 27 7.42 6.49 -9.63
C GLY A 27 6.23 6.57 -10.61
N ASN A 28 5.21 5.72 -10.44
CA ASN A 28 4.08 5.66 -11.37
C ASN A 28 2.71 5.66 -10.65
N PRO A 29 2.03 6.83 -10.58
CA PRO A 29 0.71 6.95 -9.96
C PRO A 29 -0.35 6.06 -10.60
N THR A 30 -0.28 5.82 -11.91
CA THR A 30 -1.28 4.99 -12.59
C THR A 30 -1.18 3.54 -12.16
N MET A 31 0.03 3.03 -11.88
CA MET A 31 0.23 1.68 -11.35
C MET A 31 -0.47 1.49 -10.00
N VAL A 32 -0.34 2.46 -9.09
CA VAL A 32 -1.02 2.42 -7.79
C VAL A 32 -2.54 2.44 -7.96
N LEU A 33 -3.06 3.31 -8.83
CA LEU A 33 -4.49 3.38 -9.12
C LEU A 33 -5.02 2.06 -9.70
N THR A 34 -4.28 1.43 -10.61
CA THR A 34 -4.66 0.13 -11.18
C THR A 34 -4.68 -0.96 -10.11
N LEU A 35 -3.70 -1.00 -9.20
CA LEU A 35 -3.69 -1.97 -8.10
C LEU A 35 -4.88 -1.79 -7.16
N ILE A 36 -5.21 -0.55 -6.80
CA ILE A 36 -6.37 -0.24 -5.95
C ILE A 36 -7.68 -0.64 -6.66
N ALA A 37 -7.83 -0.26 -7.93
CA ALA A 37 -9.00 -0.62 -8.72
C ALA A 37 -9.16 -2.14 -8.85
N GLY A 38 -8.05 -2.84 -9.10
CA GLY A 38 -8.00 -4.30 -9.16
C GLY A 38 -8.41 -4.94 -7.83
N TYR A 39 -7.87 -4.46 -6.70
CA TYR A 39 -8.25 -4.92 -5.37
C TYR A 39 -9.75 -4.74 -5.11
N LEU A 40 -10.30 -3.56 -5.43
CA LEU A 40 -11.72 -3.27 -5.24
C LEU A 40 -12.61 -4.17 -6.12
N TYR A 41 -12.23 -4.39 -7.37
CA TYR A 41 -12.94 -5.31 -8.26
C TYR A 41 -12.93 -6.74 -7.70
N VAL A 42 -11.77 -7.22 -7.24
CA VAL A 42 -11.63 -8.56 -6.65
C VAL A 42 -12.49 -8.69 -5.40
N VAL A 43 -12.48 -7.72 -4.49
CA VAL A 43 -13.20 -7.83 -3.21
C VAL A 43 -14.70 -7.59 -3.35
N LYS A 44 -15.13 -6.65 -4.20
CA LYS A 44 -16.55 -6.26 -4.29
C LYS A 44 -17.35 -7.00 -5.35
N VAL A 45 -16.71 -7.44 -6.43
CA VAL A 45 -17.42 -8.00 -7.59
C VAL A 45 -17.07 -9.47 -7.79
N TRP A 46 -15.80 -9.75 -8.04
CA TRP A 46 -15.38 -11.09 -8.41
C TRP A 46 -15.41 -12.07 -7.22
N GLY A 47 -14.91 -11.66 -6.07
CA GLY A 47 -14.82 -12.47 -4.85
C GLY A 47 -16.19 -12.96 -4.35
N PRO A 48 -17.19 -12.07 -4.14
CA PRO A 48 -18.52 -12.49 -3.71
C PRO A 48 -19.19 -13.44 -4.71
N ARG A 49 -19.09 -13.13 -6.02
CA ARG A 49 -19.62 -14.00 -7.09
C ARG A 49 -18.94 -15.37 -7.14
N TYR A 50 -17.64 -15.43 -6.86
CA TYR A 50 -16.89 -16.69 -6.79
C TYR A 50 -17.22 -17.51 -5.54
N MET A 51 -17.62 -16.86 -4.45
CA MET A 51 -17.94 -17.48 -3.16
C MET A 51 -19.43 -17.83 -2.99
N GLU A 52 -20.29 -17.45 -3.95
CA GLU A 52 -21.75 -17.61 -3.86
C GLU A 52 -22.18 -19.06 -3.57
N ASP A 53 -21.61 -20.03 -4.28
CA ASP A 53 -21.91 -21.46 -4.11
C ASP A 53 -20.90 -22.21 -3.23
N ARG A 54 -20.06 -21.50 -2.48
CA ARG A 54 -18.95 -22.11 -1.71
C ARG A 54 -19.09 -21.84 -0.22
N LYS A 55 -18.72 -22.83 0.60
CA LYS A 55 -18.60 -22.64 2.05
C LYS A 55 -17.42 -21.71 2.36
N ALA A 56 -17.56 -20.94 3.44
CA ALA A 56 -16.49 -20.07 3.92
C ALA A 56 -15.22 -20.89 4.22
N TYR A 57 -14.06 -20.34 3.85
CA TYR A 57 -12.77 -20.95 4.13
C TYR A 57 -12.42 -20.81 5.61
N ASP A 58 -11.92 -21.88 6.23
CA ASP A 58 -11.30 -21.78 7.55
C ASP A 58 -9.87 -21.25 7.40
N LEU A 59 -9.72 -19.95 7.61
CA LEU A 59 -8.46 -19.23 7.52
C LEU A 59 -7.89 -18.91 8.91
N LYS A 60 -8.40 -19.50 10.00
CA LYS A 60 -8.05 -19.11 11.37
C LYS A 60 -6.53 -19.07 11.60
N HIS A 61 -5.82 -20.13 11.22
CA HIS A 61 -4.37 -20.24 11.40
C HIS A 61 -3.60 -19.27 10.49
N VAL A 62 -4.08 -19.05 9.26
CA VAL A 62 -3.47 -18.11 8.30
C VAL A 62 -3.60 -16.68 8.83
N ILE A 63 -4.79 -16.30 9.31
CA ILE A 63 -5.05 -14.99 9.91
C ILE A 63 -4.21 -14.79 11.18
N MET A 64 -4.09 -15.83 12.01
CA MET A 64 -3.26 -15.77 13.21
C MET A 64 -1.78 -15.54 12.88
N ALA A 65 -1.23 -16.28 11.91
CA ALA A 65 0.15 -16.09 11.45
C ALA A 65 0.35 -14.68 10.83
N TYR A 66 -0.61 -14.23 10.01
CA TYR A 66 -0.59 -12.90 9.42
C TYR A 66 -0.57 -11.79 10.48
N ASN A 67 -1.44 -11.88 11.50
CA ASN A 67 -1.49 -10.92 12.60
C ASN A 67 -0.20 -10.93 13.43
N ALA A 68 0.37 -12.11 13.71
CA ALA A 68 1.65 -12.21 14.41
C ALA A 68 2.79 -11.52 13.63
N CYS A 69 2.88 -11.78 12.33
CA CYS A 69 3.83 -11.09 11.45
C CYS A 69 3.60 -9.56 11.44
N MET A 70 2.34 -9.11 11.40
CA MET A 70 2.02 -7.68 11.46
C MET A 70 2.47 -7.03 12.78
N VAL A 71 2.27 -7.69 13.93
CA VAL A 71 2.76 -7.16 15.21
C VAL A 71 4.27 -6.98 15.18
N LEU A 72 5.02 -8.00 14.72
CA LEU A 72 6.48 -7.93 14.62
C LEU A 72 6.95 -6.78 13.69
N LEU A 73 6.36 -6.68 12.50
CA LEU A 73 6.69 -5.61 11.53
C LEU A 73 6.34 -4.22 12.06
N ASN A 74 5.17 -4.08 12.69
CA ASN A 74 4.76 -2.80 13.29
C ASN A 74 5.67 -2.40 14.44
N THR A 75 6.06 -3.33 15.31
CA THR A 75 7.05 -3.07 16.37
C THR A 75 8.39 -2.65 15.78
N PHE A 76 8.85 -3.30 14.71
CA PHE A 76 10.08 -2.94 14.01
C PHE A 76 10.01 -1.52 13.43
N PHE A 77 8.95 -1.19 12.67
CA PHE A 77 8.78 0.14 12.10
C PHE A 77 8.60 1.21 13.18
N PHE A 78 7.86 0.91 14.25
CA PHE A 78 7.69 1.80 15.40
C PHE A 78 9.04 2.14 16.03
N TYR A 79 9.88 1.15 16.32
CA TYR A 79 11.21 1.37 16.86
C TYR A 79 12.09 2.19 15.90
N LYS A 80 12.11 1.83 14.60
CA LYS A 80 12.86 2.57 13.58
C LYS A 80 12.40 4.03 13.52
N PHE A 81 11.10 4.27 13.44
CA PHE A 81 10.53 5.60 13.36
C PHE A 81 10.84 6.41 14.62
N LEU A 82 10.61 5.84 15.81
CA LEU A 82 10.90 6.49 17.09
C LEU A 82 12.38 6.88 17.20
N LYS A 83 13.27 5.97 16.80
CA LYS A 83 14.72 6.23 16.76
C LYS A 83 15.05 7.38 15.80
N HIS A 84 14.61 7.31 14.54
CA HIS A 84 15.00 8.25 13.47
C HIS A 84 14.26 9.59 13.51
N SER A 85 13.15 9.70 14.26
CA SER A 85 12.37 10.93 14.32
C SER A 85 12.43 11.62 15.68
N TYR A 86 12.38 10.88 16.80
CA TYR A 86 12.16 11.48 18.13
C TYR A 86 13.30 11.29 19.13
N LEU A 87 14.06 10.19 19.03
CA LEU A 87 15.15 9.88 19.96
C LEU A 87 16.52 10.34 19.45
N GLY A 88 16.54 11.48 18.73
CA GLY A 88 17.76 12.08 18.21
C GLY A 88 18.39 11.32 17.04
N GLY A 89 17.64 10.46 16.36
CA GLY A 89 18.13 9.83 15.15
C GLY A 89 18.28 10.88 14.07
N GLY A 90 19.53 11.09 13.67
CA GLY A 90 19.87 11.98 12.58
C GLY A 90 19.21 11.49 11.30
N TYR A 91 18.26 12.30 10.82
CA TYR A 91 18.53 12.94 9.55
C TYR A 91 19.74 13.87 9.70
#